data_AF-A0A317JFJ1-F1
#
_entry.id   AF-A0A317JFJ1-F1
#
_cell.length_a   1.000
_cell.length_b   1.000
_cell.length_c   1.000
_cell.angle_alpha   90.00
_cell.angle_beta   90.00
_cell.angle_gamma   90.00
#
_symmetry.space_group_name_H-M   'P 1'
#
loop_
_entity.id
_entity.type
_entity.pdbx_description
1 polymer ?
#
loop_
_entity_poly.entity_id
_entity_poly.type
_entity_poly.pdbx_seq_one_letter_code
_entity_poly.pdbx_strand_id
1 'polypeptide(L)'
;MNYQTTSCTLARLGSLSDSALLENTQTLVKQERELLTEILHHLKEIENRRLFSSLGYKSLFDYAVKHLQYSEDQAARRISAMKLLKELPEIEEKIELGSLTLANLSMA
;
A
#
# COMPACT_ATOMS: atom_id res chain seq x y z
N MET A 1 0.94 17.26 -16.42
CA MET A 1 1.03 16.41 -17.63
C MET A 1 0.78 14.98 -17.20
N ASN A 2 -0.28 14.33 -17.74
CA ASN A 2 -0.49 12.87 -17.89
C ASN A 2 -2.01 12.58 -18.02
N TYR A 3 -2.59 12.89 -19.18
CA TYR A 3 -4.01 12.61 -19.49
C TYR A 3 -4.20 11.58 -20.63
N GLN A 4 -3.13 10.92 -21.08
CA GLN A 4 -3.20 10.03 -22.25
C GLN A 4 -3.37 8.54 -21.92
N THR A 5 -3.14 8.10 -20.68
CA THR A 5 -3.21 6.66 -20.36
C THR A 5 -4.63 6.17 -20.06
N THR A 6 -5.50 7.01 -19.49
CA THR A 6 -6.83 6.60 -18.99
C THR A 6 -7.79 6.16 -20.09
N SER A 7 -7.67 6.73 -21.29
CA SER A 7 -8.61 6.48 -22.39
C SER A 7 -8.40 5.12 -23.07
N CYS A 8 -7.20 4.53 -22.98
CA CYS A 8 -6.89 3.24 -23.62
C CYS A 8 -7.22 2.05 -22.69
N THR A 9 -7.15 2.26 -21.38
CA THR A 9 -7.45 1.21 -20.38
C THR A 9 -8.94 0.89 -20.33
N LEU A 10 -9.83 1.89 -20.39
CA LEU A 10 -11.28 1.68 -20.36
C LEU A 10 -11.80 0.93 -21.59
N ALA A 11 -11.28 1.25 -22.78
CA ALA A 11 -11.64 0.54 -24.02
C ALA A 11 -11.20 -0.94 -23.98
N ARG A 12 -10.05 -1.22 -23.38
CA ARG A 12 -9.53 -2.59 -23.18
C ARG A 12 -10.38 -3.40 -22.20
N LEU A 13 -10.90 -2.77 -21.14
CA LEU A 13 -11.80 -3.43 -20.18
C LEU A 13 -13.15 -3.79 -20.82
N GLY A 14 -13.68 -2.93 -21.69
CA GLY A 14 -14.94 -3.17 -22.40
C GLY A 14 -14.91 -4.34 -23.41
N SER A 15 -13.71 -4.80 -23.79
CA SER A 15 -13.52 -5.96 -24.68
C SER A 15 -13.31 -7.30 -23.95
N LEU A 16 -13.26 -7.29 -22.62
CA LEU A 16 -13.08 -8.51 -21.82
C LEU A 16 -14.42 -9.23 -21.62
N SER A 17 -14.37 -10.56 -21.49
CA SER A 17 -15.52 -11.31 -20.97
C SER A 17 -15.70 -11.03 -19.47
N ASP A 18 -16.92 -11.19 -18.97
CA ASP A 18 -17.23 -11.01 -17.55
C ASP A 18 -16.33 -11.85 -16.64
N SER A 19 -16.07 -13.11 -17.02
CA SER A 19 -15.17 -14.01 -16.30
C SER A 19 -13.73 -13.49 -16.26
N ALA A 20 -13.20 -13.02 -17.39
CA ALA A 20 -11.85 -12.48 -17.47
C ALA A 20 -11.72 -11.16 -16.71
N LEU A 21 -12.76 -10.32 -16.71
CA LEU A 21 -12.78 -9.09 -15.93
C LEU A 21 -12.72 -9.38 -14.42
N LEU A 22 -13.49 -10.35 -13.95
CA LEU A 22 -13.52 -10.75 -12.52
C LEU A 22 -12.20 -11.40 -12.09
N GLU A 23 -11.61 -12.26 -12.92
CA GLU A 23 -10.31 -12.90 -12.63
C GLU A 23 -9.17 -11.87 -12.63
N ASN A 24 -9.14 -10.97 -13.62
CA ASN A 24 -8.16 -9.89 -13.68
C ASN A 24 -8.28 -8.97 -12.47
N THR A 25 -9.50 -8.64 -12.05
CA THR A 25 -9.73 -7.80 -10.86
C THR A 25 -9.21 -8.47 -9.60
N GLN A 26 -9.44 -9.77 -9.42
CA GLN A 26 -8.89 -10.53 -8.28
C GLN A 26 -7.35 -10.54 -8.28
N THR A 27 -6.75 -10.70 -9.46
CA THR A 27 -5.29 -10.64 -9.61
C THR A 27 -4.74 -9.26 -9.23
N LEU A 28 -5.40 -8.19 -9.68
CA LEU A 28 -5.00 -6.82 -9.33
C LEU A 28 -5.12 -6.54 -7.82
N VAL A 29 -6.16 -7.05 -7.16
CA VAL A 29 -6.28 -6.94 -5.69
C VAL A 29 -5.15 -7.68 -4.97
N LYS A 30 -4.70 -8.82 -5.49
CA LYS A 30 -3.54 -9.53 -4.94
C LYS A 30 -2.26 -8.69 -5.11
N GLN A 31 -2.03 -8.16 -6.30
CA GLN A 31 -0.87 -7.30 -6.59
C GLN A 31 -0.87 -6.02 -5.77
N GLU A 32 -2.04 -5.43 -5.52
CA GLU A 32 -2.18 -4.26 -4.63
C GLU A 32 -1.68 -4.58 -3.21
N ARG A 33 -1.99 -5.77 -2.69
CA ARG A 33 -1.54 -6.20 -1.35
C ARG A 33 -0.04 -6.45 -1.30
N GLU A 34 0.50 -7.09 -2.32
CA GLU A 34 1.96 -7.31 -2.46
C GLU A 34 2.69 -5.96 -2.50
N LEU A 35 2.25 -5.04 -3.36
CA LEU A 35 2.82 -3.69 -3.46
C LEU A 35 2.70 -2.91 -2.15
N LEU A 36 1.56 -3.03 -1.45
CA LEU A 36 1.39 -2.37 -0.16
C LEU A 36 2.39 -2.89 0.87
N THR A 37 2.66 -4.20 0.87
CA THR A 37 3.65 -4.82 1.77
C THR A 37 5.04 -4.27 1.51
N GLU A 38 5.44 -4.16 0.24
CA GLU A 38 6.69 -3.50 -0.15
C GLU A 38 6.75 -2.07 0.37
N ILE A 39 5.68 -1.28 0.20
CA ILE A 39 5.61 0.09 0.72
C ILE A 39 5.83 0.13 2.24
N LEU A 40 5.25 -0.80 3.00
CA LEU A 40 5.45 -0.87 4.45
C LEU A 40 6.90 -1.16 4.82
N HIS A 41 7.59 -2.05 4.09
CA HIS A 41 9.03 -2.28 4.29
C HIS A 41 9.86 -1.03 4.02
N HIS A 42 9.53 -0.28 2.96
CA HIS A 42 10.20 0.97 2.66
C HIS A 42 9.97 2.02 3.76
N LEU A 43 8.73 2.17 4.24
CA LEU A 43 8.42 3.07 5.36
C LEU A 43 9.18 2.69 6.63
N LYS A 44 9.31 1.39 6.93
CA LYS A 44 10.10 0.89 8.05
C LYS A 44 11.57 1.29 7.93
N GLU A 45 12.16 1.14 6.74
CA GLU A 45 13.56 1.50 6.52
C GLU A 45 13.77 3.02 6.52
N ILE A 46 12.82 3.79 6.00
CA ILE A 46 12.79 5.26 6.10
C ILE A 46 12.76 5.70 7.58
N GLU A 47 11.98 5.01 8.42
CA GLU A 47 11.92 5.26 9.86
C GLU A 47 13.25 4.92 10.55
N ASN A 48 13.82 3.74 10.27
CA ASN A 48 15.09 3.28 10.83
C ASN A 48 16.24 4.26 10.53
N ARG A 49 16.33 4.72 9.27
CA ARG A 49 17.33 5.68 8.82
C ARG A 49 16.97 7.13 9.15
N ARG A 50 15.78 7.38 9.70
CA ARG A 50 15.22 8.70 9.97
C ARG A 50 15.27 9.65 8.76
N LEU A 51 15.08 9.13 7.55
CA LEU A 51 15.18 9.93 6.32
C LEU A 51 14.13 11.05 6.27
N PHE A 52 12.97 10.84 6.90
CA PHE A 52 11.95 11.87 7.05
C PHE A 52 12.50 13.12 7.75
N SER A 53 13.42 12.97 8.71
CA SER A 53 14.05 14.07 9.43
C SER A 53 15.03 14.82 8.54
N SER A 54 15.83 14.10 7.73
CA SER A 54 16.76 14.70 6.77
C SER A 54 16.03 15.49 5.67
N LEU A 55 14.79 15.10 5.37
CA LEU A 55 13.91 15.81 4.44
C LEU A 55 13.12 16.96 5.10
N GLY A 56 13.31 17.22 6.39
CA GLY A 56 12.69 18.34 7.11
C GLY A 56 11.26 18.07 7.64
N TYR A 57 10.79 16.83 7.62
CA TYR A 57 9.49 16.46 8.18
C TYR A 57 9.60 16.18 9.69
N LYS A 58 8.54 16.55 10.43
CA LYS A 58 8.52 16.43 11.90
C LYS A 58 8.37 14.99 12.39
N SER A 59 7.85 14.11 11.54
CA SER A 59 7.65 12.68 11.84
C SER A 59 7.46 11.89 10.54
N LEU A 60 7.50 10.56 10.63
CA LEU A 60 7.14 9.69 9.52
C LEU A 60 5.69 9.91 9.04
N PHE A 61 4.78 10.24 9.96
CA PHE A 61 3.39 10.60 9.62
C PHE A 61 3.32 11.89 8.80
N ASP A 62 4.06 12.92 9.21
CA ASP A 62 4.12 14.19 8.49
C ASP A 62 4.71 13.99 7.07
N TYR A 63 5.72 13.12 6.95
CA TYR A 63 6.26 12.67 5.66
C TYR A 63 5.21 11.93 4.82
N ALA A 64 4.48 10.96 5.39
CA ALA A 64 3.48 10.19 4.67
C ALA A 64 2.32 11.07 4.15
N VAL A 65 1.87 12.05 4.94
CA VAL A 65 0.79 12.96 4.55
C VAL A 65 1.28 13.99 3.52
N LYS A 66 2.39 14.68 3.80
CA LYS A 66 2.83 15.81 2.97
C LYS A 66 3.66 15.41 1.76
N HIS A 67 4.51 14.40 1.88
CA HIS A 67 5.39 13.97 0.79
C HIS A 67 4.70 12.90 -0.07
N LEU A 68 4.13 11.87 0.55
CA LEU A 68 3.48 10.77 -0.16
C LEU A 68 2.00 11.04 -0.48
N GLN A 69 1.46 12.19 -0.05
CA GLN A 69 0.09 12.64 -0.35
C GLN A 69 -1.00 11.68 0.14
N TYR A 70 -0.73 10.91 1.20
CA TYR A 70 -1.76 10.12 1.85
C TYR A 70 -2.70 11.02 2.66
N SER A 71 -3.99 10.65 2.72
CA SER A 71 -4.86 11.21 3.76
C SER A 71 -4.38 10.78 5.15
N GLU A 72 -4.78 11.52 6.18
CA GLU A 72 -4.38 11.23 7.56
C GLU A 72 -4.74 9.79 7.97
N ASP A 73 -5.96 9.34 7.65
CA ASP A 73 -6.39 7.95 7.91
C ASP A 73 -5.54 6.92 7.18
N GLN A 74 -5.17 7.21 5.92
CA GLN A 74 -4.34 6.34 5.11
C GLN A 74 -2.91 6.23 5.67
N ALA A 75 -2.35 7.35 6.10
CA ALA A 75 -1.03 7.41 6.73
C ALA A 75 -1.03 6.67 8.07
N ALA A 76 -2.06 6.89 8.91
CA ALA A 76 -2.20 6.23 10.21
C ALA A 76 -2.26 4.71 10.06
N ARG A 77 -3.11 4.19 9.16
CA ARG A 77 -3.24 2.73 8.93
C ARG A 77 -1.93 2.10 8.45
N ARG A 78 -1.20 2.77 7.56
CA ARG A 78 0.09 2.28 7.06
C ARG A 78 1.16 2.27 8.14
N ILE A 79 1.22 3.31 8.98
CA ILE A 79 2.17 3.35 10.09
C ILE A 79 1.85 2.28 11.14
N SER A 80 0.57 2.05 11.46
CA SER A 80 0.17 0.96 12.36
C SER A 80 0.54 -0.41 11.78
N ALA A 81 0.26 -0.66 10.50
CA ALA A 81 0.62 -1.90 9.83
C ALA A 81 2.15 -2.13 9.80
N MET A 82 2.93 -1.08 9.52
CA MET A 82 4.40 -1.11 9.56
C MET A 82 4.92 -1.46 10.96
N LYS A 83 4.32 -0.92 12.02
CA LYS A 83 4.70 -1.24 13.41
C LYS A 83 4.38 -2.68 13.76
N LEU A 84 3.23 -3.20 13.35
CA LEU A 84 2.86 -4.60 13.56
C LEU A 84 3.82 -5.57 12.84
N LEU A 85 4.24 -5.22 11.62
CA LEU A 85 5.30 -5.95 10.89
C LEU A 85 6.65 -5.95 11.61
N LYS A 86 6.92 -4.97 12.46
CA LYS A 86 8.15 -4.92 13.27
C LYS A 86 8.08 -5.87 14.47
N GLU A 87 6.91 -6.06 15.05
CA GLU A 87 6.70 -6.88 16.24
C GLU A 87 6.63 -8.38 15.92
N LEU A 88 6.17 -8.73 14.72
CA LEU A 88 5.95 -10.12 14.29
C LEU A 88 6.54 -10.36 12.88
N PRO A 89 7.87 -10.59 12.76
CA PRO A 89 8.51 -10.85 11.47
C PRO A 89 7.98 -12.13 10.78
N GLU A 90 7.48 -13.10 11.54
CA GLU A 90 6.82 -14.31 10.99
C GLU A 90 5.48 -14.03 10.27
N ILE A 91 4.96 -12.79 10.35
CA ILE A 91 3.74 -12.38 9.65
C ILE A 91 4.04 -11.87 8.24
N GLU A 92 5.30 -11.58 7.89
CA GLU A 92 5.70 -11.20 6.52
C GLU A 92 5.22 -12.24 5.49
N GLU A 93 5.47 -13.53 5.74
CA GLU A 93 4.98 -14.61 4.85
C GLU A 93 3.45 -14.64 4.77
N LYS A 94 2.72 -14.33 5.85
CA LYS A 94 1.25 -14.37 5.89
C LYS A 94 0.59 -13.19 5.19
N ILE A 95 1.26 -12.04 5.13
CA ILE A 95 0.79 -10.88 4.36
C ILE A 95 1.10 -11.12 2.87
N GLU A 96 2.28 -11.65 2.53
CA GLU A 96 2.62 -12.06 1.16
C GLU A 96 1.69 -13.17 0.63
N LEU A 97 1.30 -14.11 1.49
CA LEU A 97 0.33 -15.17 1.15
C LEU A 97 -1.13 -14.67 1.09
N GLY A 98 -1.40 -13.39 1.37
CA GLY A 98 -2.71 -12.76 1.16
C GLY A 98 -3.75 -13.01 2.26
N SER A 99 -3.35 -13.44 3.47
CA SER A 99 -4.27 -13.78 4.56
C SER A 99 -4.63 -12.60 5.49
N LEU A 100 -3.88 -11.49 5.42
CA LEU A 100 -4.13 -10.30 6.24
C LEU A 100 -4.46 -9.09 5.37
N THR A 101 -5.76 -8.80 5.27
CA THR A 101 -6.24 -7.55 4.66
C THR A 101 -6.12 -6.43 5.70
N LEU A 102 -5.70 -5.22 5.30
CA LEU A 102 -5.67 -4.00 6.13
C LEU A 102 -6.97 -3.68 6.89
N ALA A 103 -8.08 -4.35 6.55
CA ALA A 103 -9.33 -4.31 7.30
C ALA A 103 -9.21 -4.96 8.69
N ASN A 104 -8.40 -6.01 8.84
CA ASN A 104 -8.28 -6.76 10.09
C ASN A 104 -7.43 -6.06 11.16
N LEU A 105 -6.66 -5.04 10.79
CA LEU A 105 -5.85 -4.26 11.73
C LEU A 105 -6.60 -3.06 12.34
N SER A 106 -7.85 -2.82 11.92
CA SER A 106 -8.69 -1.76 12.48
C SER A 106 -9.56 -2.19 13.67
N MET A 107 -9.42 -3.44 14.14
CA MET A 107 -10.21 -4.02 15.23
C MET A 107 -9.35 -4.75 16.27
N ALA A 108 -8.17 -4.21 16.60
CA ALA A 108 -7.37 -4.65 17.75
C ALA A 108 -7.03 -3.45 18.64
#